data_AF-A0A2D9RFW1-F1
#
_entry.id   AF-A0A2D9RFW1-F1
#
_cell.length_a   1.000
_cell.length_b   1.000
_cell.length_c   1.000
_cell.angle_alpha   90.00
_cell.angle_beta   90.00
_cell.angle_gamma   90.00
#
_symmetry.space_group_name_H-M   'P 1'
#
loop_
_entity.id
_entity.type
_entity.pdbx_description
1 polymer ?
#
loop_
_entity_poly.entity_id
_entity_poly.type
_entity_poly.pdbx_seq_one_letter_code
_entity_poly.pdbx_strand_id
1 'polypeptide(L)'
;MVVEKLLKAREHLQNLEFEPAFLLGQEIIAAEPDNGDALALLARLSMESGTYLKALQYLEQARAAGHASVEADAVEARCLFMQANRERAVALAKQVAETGSDDGAVLNMAATVLSGTGNHAQAVGLYEKATQLDDTKYGYFYNLGAALQIMGRFDDARAAFDRCLKLKPGYANALIGRTLITKQTQKDNDLESLVTAWNNRDPKDVDTGLQIAHAIAKLYEDLGQYDRVVPSLALGKSIKIATIPNRNDEDMACFDAAEETARELNIASGTPADGPIIITGMPRSGTTLTDRIISSHSQVTSAGELGDFSMHLRNAAGGLGRFEIDSRIIRAAKTVDLGAVGEAYLNSVRDILEIEGRFTDKMPLNFMLVPAMLAALPTSRIIFMRRSPADTLISNFRQVFSSEHPNYTYTLQLNDTANHVIRLHQLIKVYEEHLPADRFRVVDYESIVDDQESRTRELLDFCGLEFEQACLDFHQNDAPIATASATQARQPIFRSSLDRWKRYRPGVDPGLRILKEAGLLDEAL
;
A
#
# COMPACT_ATOMS: atom_id res chain seq x y z
N MET A 1 -40.11 27.19 16.89
CA MET A 1 -40.13 25.77 17.28
C MET A 1 -39.16 24.93 16.44
N VAL A 2 -39.28 24.88 15.09
CA VAL A 2 -38.36 24.09 14.25
C VAL A 2 -36.89 24.56 14.32
N VAL A 3 -36.64 25.87 14.24
CA VAL A 3 -35.28 26.45 14.38
C VAL A 3 -34.63 26.07 15.72
N GLU A 4 -35.39 26.11 16.82
CA GLU A 4 -34.90 25.76 18.15
C GLU A 4 -34.57 24.27 18.25
N LYS A 5 -35.41 23.40 17.67
CA LYS A 5 -35.13 21.96 17.58
C LYS A 5 -33.89 21.67 16.73
N LEU A 6 -33.71 22.37 15.61
CA LEU A 6 -32.51 22.24 14.76
C LEU A 6 -31.24 22.65 15.48
N LEU A 7 -31.25 23.78 16.20
CA LEU A 7 -30.10 24.24 16.99
C LEU A 7 -29.74 23.21 18.07
N LYS A 8 -30.75 22.72 18.80
CA LYS A 8 -30.55 21.69 19.82
C LYS A 8 -30.02 20.37 19.22
N ALA A 9 -30.52 19.97 18.06
CA ALA A 9 -30.04 18.78 17.38
C ALA A 9 -28.59 18.92 16.90
N ARG A 10 -28.18 20.12 16.45
CA ARG A 10 -26.79 20.43 16.11
C ARG A 10 -25.88 20.46 17.33
N GLU A 11 -26.35 20.96 18.47
CA GLU A 11 -25.62 20.89 19.74
C GLU A 11 -25.38 19.44 20.17
N HIS A 12 -26.42 18.59 20.12
CA HIS A 12 -26.29 17.16 20.36
C HIS A 12 -25.26 16.52 19.42
N LEU A 13 -25.29 16.83 18.12
CA LEU A 13 -24.28 16.35 17.16
C LEU A 13 -22.86 16.78 17.53
N GLN A 14 -22.65 18.05 17.93
CA GLN A 14 -21.34 18.57 18.36
C GLN A 14 -20.81 17.85 19.61
N ASN A 15 -21.71 17.44 20.51
CA ASN A 15 -21.43 16.67 21.71
C ASN A 15 -21.34 15.14 21.46
N LEU A 16 -21.46 14.69 20.21
CA LEU A 16 -21.47 13.27 19.81
C LEU A 16 -22.67 12.47 20.36
N GLU A 17 -23.77 13.16 20.66
CA GLU A 17 -25.03 12.59 21.13
C GLU A 17 -25.94 12.31 19.92
N PHE A 18 -25.60 11.27 19.16
CA PHE A 18 -26.23 11.00 17.86
C PHE A 18 -27.72 10.64 17.93
N GLU A 19 -28.13 9.85 18.92
CA GLU A 19 -29.53 9.41 19.04
C GLU A 19 -30.49 10.57 19.34
N PRO A 20 -30.25 11.44 20.34
CA PRO A 20 -31.06 12.64 20.56
C PRO A 20 -31.10 13.57 19.32
N ALA A 21 -29.97 13.78 18.65
CA ALA A 21 -29.91 14.58 17.42
C ALA A 21 -30.78 13.98 16.31
N PHE A 22 -30.74 12.66 16.15
CA PHE A 22 -31.51 11.93 15.15
C PHE A 22 -33.01 12.00 15.40
N LEU A 23 -33.46 11.81 16.65
CA LEU A 23 -34.87 11.90 17.01
C LEU A 23 -35.43 13.29 16.74
N LEU A 24 -34.70 14.36 17.10
CA LEU A 24 -35.12 15.73 16.80
C LEU A 24 -35.19 15.99 15.29
N GLY A 25 -34.22 15.49 14.52
CA GLY A 25 -34.26 15.55 13.06
C GLY A 25 -35.49 14.86 12.47
N GLN A 26 -35.84 13.67 12.95
CA GLN A 26 -37.03 12.95 12.52
C GLN A 26 -38.33 13.67 12.89
N GLU A 27 -38.42 14.27 14.08
CA GLU A 27 -39.58 15.07 14.47
C GLU A 27 -39.78 16.28 13.55
N ILE A 28 -38.69 16.92 13.12
CA ILE A 28 -38.76 18.04 12.19
C ILE A 28 -39.26 17.56 10.83
N ILE A 29 -38.69 16.49 10.28
CA ILE A 29 -39.13 15.92 8.99
C ILE A 29 -40.57 15.41 9.04
N ALA A 30 -41.03 14.88 10.16
CA ALA A 30 -42.42 14.47 10.32
C ALA A 30 -43.41 15.66 10.24
N ALA A 31 -43.00 16.84 10.68
CA ALA A 31 -43.80 18.06 10.63
C ALA A 31 -43.62 18.82 9.30
N GLU A 32 -42.40 18.83 8.76
CA GLU A 32 -41.98 19.54 7.56
C GLU A 32 -41.09 18.62 6.70
N PRO A 33 -41.68 17.77 5.84
CA PRO A 33 -40.93 16.76 5.08
C PRO A 33 -39.83 17.32 4.17
N ASP A 34 -40.03 18.53 3.65
CA ASP A 34 -39.09 19.21 2.75
C ASP A 34 -38.16 20.19 3.50
N ASN A 35 -37.97 20.02 4.82
CA ASN A 35 -37.05 20.86 5.57
C ASN A 35 -35.58 20.48 5.24
N GLY A 36 -34.98 21.24 4.32
CA GLY A 36 -33.63 20.96 3.82
C GLY A 36 -32.53 20.92 4.87
N ASP A 37 -32.61 21.75 5.93
CA ASP A 37 -31.64 21.75 7.03
C ASP A 37 -31.72 20.46 7.87
N ALA A 38 -32.94 19.99 8.15
CA ALA A 38 -33.17 18.75 8.87
C ALA A 38 -32.75 17.53 8.03
N LEU A 39 -32.99 17.55 6.71
CA LEU A 39 -32.52 16.51 5.78
C LEU A 39 -30.98 16.46 5.75
N ALA A 40 -30.30 17.61 5.67
CA ALA A 40 -28.84 17.67 5.72
C ALA A 40 -28.28 17.16 7.07
N LEU A 41 -28.92 17.52 8.19
CA LEU A 41 -28.57 16.99 9.51
C LEU A 41 -28.73 15.47 9.58
N LEU A 42 -29.85 14.93 9.10
CA LEU A 42 -30.09 13.49 9.07
C LEU A 42 -29.11 12.77 8.14
N ALA A 43 -28.70 13.40 7.03
CA ALA A 43 -27.63 12.88 6.20
C ALA A 43 -26.32 12.76 6.97
N ARG A 44 -25.93 13.82 7.69
CA ARG A 44 -24.72 13.82 8.52
C ARG A 44 -24.76 12.70 9.56
N LEU A 45 -25.86 12.56 10.30
CA LEU A 45 -26.05 11.50 11.30
C LEU A 45 -26.04 10.10 10.69
N SER A 46 -26.64 9.95 9.50
CA SER A 46 -26.67 8.68 8.77
C SER A 46 -25.27 8.29 8.29
N MET A 47 -24.44 9.25 7.88
CA MET A 47 -23.03 9.04 7.54
C MET A 47 -22.22 8.60 8.76
N GLU A 48 -22.35 9.28 9.91
CA GLU A 48 -21.65 8.90 11.16
C GLU A 48 -22.04 7.48 11.63
N SER A 49 -23.27 7.06 11.34
CA SER A 49 -23.77 5.70 11.64
C SER A 49 -23.38 4.65 10.58
N GLY A 50 -22.62 5.03 9.55
CA GLY A 50 -22.20 4.13 8.46
C GLY A 50 -23.28 3.81 7.42
N THR A 51 -24.44 4.45 7.49
CA THR A 51 -25.56 4.26 6.53
C THR A 51 -25.44 5.19 5.33
N TYR A 52 -24.34 5.09 4.59
CA TYR A 52 -23.95 6.05 3.54
C TYR A 52 -24.97 6.20 2.41
N LEU A 53 -25.61 5.11 1.95
CA LEU A 53 -26.65 5.20 0.92
C LEU A 53 -27.85 6.02 1.38
N LYS A 54 -28.24 5.85 2.65
CA LYS A 54 -29.34 6.63 3.24
C LYS A 54 -28.94 8.10 3.43
N ALA A 55 -27.70 8.36 3.80
CA ALA A 55 -27.16 9.71 3.85
C ALA A 55 -27.23 10.39 2.47
N LEU A 56 -26.85 9.70 1.40
CA LEU A 56 -26.95 10.21 0.02
C LEU A 56 -28.40 10.50 -0.39
N GLN A 57 -29.36 9.65 0.00
CA GLN A 57 -30.79 9.90 -0.24
C GLN A 57 -31.27 11.17 0.47
N TYR A 58 -30.89 11.37 1.73
CA TYR A 58 -31.24 12.58 2.46
C TYR A 58 -30.58 13.83 1.85
N LEU A 59 -29.34 13.74 1.36
CA LEU A 59 -28.67 14.84 0.65
C LEU A 59 -29.38 15.21 -0.66
N GLU A 60 -29.84 14.22 -1.41
CA GLU A 60 -30.61 14.43 -2.63
C GLU A 60 -31.94 15.14 -2.33
N GLN A 61 -32.65 14.72 -1.29
CA GLN A 61 -33.87 15.37 -0.82
C GLN A 61 -33.59 16.79 -0.32
N ALA A 62 -32.51 17.01 0.44
CA ALA A 62 -32.13 18.32 0.94
C ALA A 62 -31.87 19.30 -0.23
N ARG A 63 -31.18 18.83 -1.26
CA ARG A 63 -30.93 19.60 -2.49
C ARG A 63 -32.21 19.92 -3.25
N ALA A 64 -33.13 18.95 -3.36
CA ALA A 64 -34.44 19.17 -3.98
C ALA A 64 -35.28 20.20 -3.20
N ALA A 65 -35.12 20.27 -1.88
CA ALA A 65 -35.68 21.29 -1.01
C ALA A 65 -34.93 22.64 -1.03
N GLY A 66 -33.91 22.80 -1.89
CA GLY A 66 -33.15 24.04 -2.05
C GLY A 66 -32.05 24.25 -1.01
N HIS A 67 -31.71 23.25 -0.19
CA HIS A 67 -30.58 23.34 0.73
C HIS A 67 -29.28 22.99 0.00
N ALA A 68 -28.35 23.96 -0.03
CA ALA A 68 -26.98 23.79 -0.50
C ALA A 68 -26.03 24.39 0.54
N SER A 69 -25.06 23.60 0.99
CA SER A 69 -24.06 24.03 1.97
C SER A 69 -22.76 23.27 1.78
N VAL A 70 -21.64 23.89 2.15
CA VAL A 70 -20.31 23.26 2.11
C VAL A 70 -20.26 22.03 3.03
N GLU A 71 -21.03 22.04 4.13
CA GLU A 71 -21.20 20.87 5.00
C GLU A 71 -21.84 19.70 4.24
N ALA A 72 -22.94 19.94 3.52
CA ALA A 72 -23.63 18.91 2.74
C ALA A 72 -22.70 18.33 1.65
N ASP A 73 -21.94 19.18 0.98
CA ASP A 73 -20.95 18.75 -0.04
C ASP A 73 -19.85 17.86 0.59
N ALA A 74 -19.33 18.21 1.77
CA ALA A 74 -18.34 17.40 2.46
C ALA A 74 -18.90 16.04 2.94
N VAL A 75 -20.15 16.00 3.40
CA VAL A 75 -20.85 14.76 3.77
C VAL A 75 -21.07 13.88 2.54
N GLU A 76 -21.51 14.45 1.42
CA GLU A 76 -21.67 13.71 0.17
C GLU A 76 -20.34 13.15 -0.32
N ALA A 77 -19.27 13.95 -0.31
CA ALA A 77 -17.93 13.52 -0.71
C ALA A 77 -17.46 12.33 0.13
N ARG A 78 -17.68 12.39 1.45
CA ARG A 78 -17.34 11.30 2.37
C ARG A 78 -18.17 10.05 2.11
N CYS A 79 -19.47 10.19 1.86
CA CYS A 79 -20.35 9.06 1.54
C CYS A 79 -19.97 8.40 0.21
N LEU A 80 -19.69 9.20 -0.84
CA LEU A 80 -19.24 8.71 -2.14
C LEU A 80 -17.91 7.96 -2.04
N PHE A 81 -16.98 8.48 -1.24
CA PHE A 81 -15.71 7.80 -0.97
C PHE A 81 -15.92 6.42 -0.34
N MET A 82 -16.79 6.33 0.68
CA MET A 82 -17.12 5.06 1.34
C MET A 82 -17.90 4.09 0.43
N GLN A 83 -18.52 4.57 -0.65
CA GLN A 83 -19.17 3.77 -1.69
C GLN A 83 -18.25 3.51 -2.91
N ALA A 84 -16.94 3.73 -2.76
CA ALA A 84 -15.94 3.55 -3.81
C ALA A 84 -16.15 4.40 -5.09
N ASN A 85 -16.99 5.44 -5.05
CA ASN A 85 -17.16 6.40 -6.14
C ASN A 85 -16.09 7.49 -6.04
N ARG A 86 -14.84 7.12 -6.33
CA ARG A 86 -13.65 7.94 -6.06
C ARG A 86 -13.62 9.24 -6.87
N GLU A 87 -14.00 9.21 -8.14
CA GLU A 87 -13.94 10.38 -9.03
C GLU A 87 -14.82 11.53 -8.52
N ARG A 88 -16.12 11.27 -8.29
CA ARG A 88 -17.03 12.29 -7.74
C ARG A 88 -16.65 12.71 -6.32
N ALA A 89 -16.18 11.77 -5.49
CA ALA A 89 -15.74 12.08 -4.14
C ALA A 89 -14.58 13.08 -4.14
N VAL A 90 -13.59 12.89 -5.02
CA VAL A 90 -12.44 13.81 -5.17
C VAL A 90 -12.90 15.16 -5.68
N ALA A 91 -13.70 15.20 -6.74
CA ALA A 91 -14.19 16.45 -7.32
C ALA A 91 -14.90 17.32 -6.27
N LEU A 92 -15.79 16.70 -5.49
CA LEU A 92 -16.55 17.42 -4.47
C LEU A 92 -15.67 17.82 -3.27
N ALA A 93 -14.72 16.99 -2.85
CA ALA A 93 -13.79 17.35 -1.79
C ALA A 93 -12.85 18.51 -2.20
N LYS A 94 -12.46 18.59 -3.48
CA LYS A 94 -11.71 19.74 -4.04
C LYS A 94 -12.56 21.01 -4.04
N GLN A 95 -13.83 20.91 -4.43
CA GLN A 95 -14.77 22.04 -4.36
C GLN A 95 -14.94 22.57 -2.92
N VAL A 96 -15.03 21.68 -1.91
CA VAL A 96 -15.04 22.08 -0.49
C VAL A 96 -13.75 22.79 -0.11
N ALA A 97 -12.59 22.32 -0.60
CA ALA A 97 -11.30 22.94 -0.34
C ALA A 97 -11.19 24.36 -0.91
N GLU A 98 -11.74 24.58 -2.11
CA GLU A 98 -11.78 25.87 -2.80
C GLU A 98 -12.76 26.86 -2.16
N THR A 99 -13.95 26.37 -1.80
CA THR A 99 -14.99 27.21 -1.17
C THR A 99 -14.62 27.60 0.26
N GLY A 100 -13.98 26.68 1.00
CA GLY A 100 -13.62 26.86 2.40
C GLY A 100 -14.80 26.68 3.36
N SER A 101 -14.47 26.55 4.64
CA SER A 101 -15.43 26.44 5.75
C SER A 101 -14.76 26.93 7.02
N ASP A 102 -15.51 27.59 7.89
CA ASP A 102 -15.09 27.95 9.25
C ASP A 102 -15.38 26.82 10.26
N ASP A 103 -15.89 25.68 9.80
CA ASP A 103 -16.08 24.46 10.59
C ASP A 103 -14.95 23.47 10.32
N GLY A 104 -14.12 23.23 11.35
CA GLY A 104 -13.01 22.29 11.30
C GLY A 104 -13.44 20.85 10.98
N ALA A 105 -14.66 20.44 11.35
CA ALA A 105 -15.18 19.11 11.03
C ALA A 105 -15.44 18.95 9.53
N VAL A 106 -15.96 20.00 8.88
CA VAL A 106 -16.18 20.03 7.42
C VAL A 106 -14.85 19.95 6.67
N LEU A 107 -13.87 20.76 7.06
CA LEU A 107 -12.53 20.71 6.47
C LEU A 107 -11.87 19.34 6.67
N ASN A 108 -11.94 18.78 7.88
CA ASN A 108 -11.38 17.47 8.18
C ASN A 108 -12.05 16.34 7.36
N MET A 109 -13.36 16.38 7.11
CA MET A 109 -14.05 15.39 6.26
C MET A 109 -13.53 15.43 4.82
N ALA A 110 -13.49 16.62 4.21
CA ALA A 110 -12.97 16.78 2.85
C ALA A 110 -11.49 16.36 2.77
N ALA A 111 -10.68 16.75 3.76
CA ALA A 111 -9.29 16.33 3.88
C ALA A 111 -9.13 14.80 3.96
N THR A 112 -10.04 14.11 4.66
CA THR A 112 -10.03 12.64 4.75
C THR A 112 -10.30 11.98 3.40
N VAL A 113 -11.22 12.55 2.60
CA VAL A 113 -11.47 12.08 1.23
C VAL A 113 -10.25 12.33 0.34
N LEU A 114 -9.68 13.53 0.38
CA LEU A 114 -8.48 13.88 -0.40
C LEU A 114 -7.29 12.99 -0.02
N SER A 115 -7.05 12.76 1.27
CA SER A 115 -5.98 11.88 1.75
C SER A 115 -6.21 10.43 1.33
N GLY A 116 -7.44 9.91 1.48
CA GLY A 116 -7.79 8.54 1.08
C GLY A 116 -7.75 8.29 -0.43
N THR A 117 -7.61 9.35 -1.24
CA THR A 117 -7.53 9.30 -2.70
C THR A 117 -6.18 9.76 -3.24
N GLY A 118 -5.17 9.86 -2.39
CA GLY A 118 -3.79 10.20 -2.79
C GLY A 118 -3.49 11.70 -2.92
N ASN A 119 -4.48 12.58 -2.73
CA ASN A 119 -4.32 14.04 -2.79
C ASN A 119 -3.77 14.60 -1.45
N HIS A 120 -2.67 14.03 -0.95
CA HIS A 120 -2.15 14.29 0.40
C HIS A 120 -1.73 15.74 0.63
N ALA A 121 -1.14 16.41 -0.37
CA ALA A 121 -0.70 17.81 -0.25
C ALA A 121 -1.88 18.76 0.03
N GLN A 122 -3.00 18.59 -0.69
CA GLN A 122 -4.22 19.38 -0.45
C GLN A 122 -4.87 19.01 0.90
N ALA A 123 -4.88 17.72 1.23
CA ALA A 123 -5.40 17.25 2.51
C ALA A 123 -4.68 17.85 3.72
N VAL A 124 -3.34 17.95 3.67
CA VAL A 124 -2.54 18.56 4.75
C VAL A 124 -2.97 20.00 5.03
N GLY A 125 -3.15 20.83 3.99
CA GLY A 125 -3.58 22.22 4.19
C GLY A 125 -4.97 22.34 4.84
N LEU A 126 -5.89 21.43 4.53
CA LEU A 126 -7.20 21.38 5.18
C LEU A 126 -7.13 20.86 6.62
N TYR A 127 -6.31 19.85 6.90
CA TYR A 127 -6.09 19.37 8.26
C TYR A 127 -5.43 20.42 9.14
N GLU A 128 -4.43 21.15 8.63
CA GLU A 128 -3.78 22.26 9.34
C GLU A 128 -4.82 23.32 9.75
N LYS A 129 -5.69 23.74 8.81
CA LYS A 129 -6.81 24.66 9.12
C LYS A 129 -7.78 24.06 10.15
N ALA A 130 -8.16 22.79 10.02
CA ALA A 130 -9.06 22.13 10.97
C ALA A 130 -8.48 22.14 12.40
N THR A 131 -7.17 21.89 12.55
CA THR A 131 -6.50 21.94 13.86
C THR A 131 -6.35 23.35 14.44
N GLN A 132 -6.40 24.39 13.60
CA GLN A 132 -6.41 25.80 14.03
C GLN A 132 -7.80 26.25 14.48
N LEU A 133 -8.86 25.73 13.84
CA LEU A 133 -10.25 26.02 14.18
C LEU A 133 -10.69 25.32 15.47
N ASP A 134 -10.24 24.09 15.70
CA ASP A 134 -10.48 23.36 16.95
C ASP A 134 -9.24 22.53 17.34
N ASP A 135 -8.53 23.02 18.35
CA ASP A 135 -7.30 22.42 18.86
C ASP A 135 -7.55 21.38 19.97
N THR A 136 -8.81 21.05 20.25
CA THR A 136 -9.24 20.10 21.29
C THR A 136 -9.51 18.70 20.75
N LYS A 137 -9.70 18.57 19.43
CA LYS A 137 -10.01 17.29 18.77
C LYS A 137 -8.74 16.51 18.43
N TYR A 138 -8.41 15.51 19.26
CA TYR A 138 -7.25 14.64 19.02
C TYR A 138 -7.25 14.00 17.61
N GLY A 139 -8.43 13.67 17.08
CA GLY A 139 -8.58 13.05 15.75
C GLY A 139 -8.05 13.93 14.61
N TYR A 140 -8.14 15.26 14.71
CA TYR A 140 -7.62 16.16 13.68
C TYR A 140 -6.10 16.12 13.62
N PHE A 141 -5.45 16.11 14.80
CA PHE A 141 -4.00 15.99 14.89
C PHE A 141 -3.50 14.60 14.45
N TYR A 142 -4.24 13.53 14.74
CA TYR A 142 -3.90 12.22 14.19
C TYR A 142 -3.95 12.21 12.65
N ASN A 143 -5.04 12.71 12.06
CA ASN A 143 -5.20 12.74 10.61
C ASN A 143 -4.14 13.61 9.93
N LEU A 144 -3.81 14.76 10.53
CA LEU A 144 -2.72 15.62 10.10
C LEU A 144 -1.38 14.88 10.14
N GLY A 145 -1.06 14.24 11.27
CA GLY A 145 0.18 13.48 11.44
C GLY A 145 0.31 12.33 10.44
N ALA A 146 -0.77 11.59 10.19
CA ALA A 146 -0.80 10.51 9.20
C ALA A 146 -0.56 11.03 7.77
N ALA A 147 -1.19 12.16 7.39
CA ALA A 147 -0.98 12.76 6.07
C ALA A 147 0.44 13.31 5.90
N LEU A 148 0.99 13.98 6.92
CA LEU A 148 2.37 14.49 6.94
C LEU A 148 3.41 13.36 6.86
N GLN A 149 3.14 12.25 7.54
CA GLN A 149 3.97 11.04 7.48
C GLN A 149 4.05 10.50 6.04
N ILE A 150 2.93 10.43 5.32
CA ILE A 150 2.91 9.98 3.92
C ILE A 150 3.70 10.94 3.02
N MET A 151 3.61 12.24 3.29
CA MET A 151 4.37 13.29 2.58
C MET A 151 5.86 13.35 2.97
N GLY A 152 6.33 12.51 3.91
CA GLY A 152 7.72 12.51 4.38
C GLY A 152 8.10 13.69 5.28
N ARG A 153 7.13 14.52 5.70
CA ARG A 153 7.33 15.65 6.64
C ARG A 153 7.36 15.12 8.08
N PHE A 154 8.39 14.36 8.44
CA PHE A 154 8.42 13.58 9.69
C PHE A 154 8.45 14.42 10.97
N ASP A 155 9.12 15.57 10.99
CA ASP A 155 9.15 16.44 12.18
C ASP A 155 7.77 17.04 12.47
N ASP A 156 7.08 17.51 11.43
CA ASP A 156 5.70 18.02 11.54
C ASP A 156 4.72 16.91 11.94
N ALA A 157 4.88 15.71 11.35
CA ALA A 157 4.08 14.54 11.69
C ALA A 157 4.24 14.15 13.16
N ARG A 158 5.48 14.17 13.67
CA ARG A 158 5.78 13.94 15.09
C ARG A 158 5.06 14.95 15.97
N ALA A 159 5.15 16.25 15.66
CA ALA A 159 4.49 17.30 16.44
C ALA A 159 2.97 17.11 16.49
N ALA A 160 2.35 16.72 15.36
CA ALA A 160 0.92 16.40 15.30
C ALA A 160 0.57 15.16 16.15
N PHE A 161 1.34 14.07 16.07
CA PHE A 161 1.13 12.91 16.92
C PHE A 161 1.33 13.22 18.41
N ASP A 162 2.32 14.02 18.77
CA ASP A 162 2.54 14.47 20.15
C ASP A 162 1.35 15.28 20.68
N ARG A 163 0.78 16.18 19.86
CA ARG A 163 -0.43 16.93 20.23
C ARG A 163 -1.65 16.00 20.38
N CYS A 164 -1.81 15.03 19.48
CA CYS A 164 -2.85 14.00 19.58
C CYS A 164 -2.74 13.23 20.90
N LEU A 165 -1.54 12.76 21.25
CA LEU A 165 -1.29 11.96 22.45
C LEU A 165 -1.40 12.78 23.74
N LYS A 166 -1.16 14.09 23.69
CA LYS A 166 -1.44 15.01 24.80
C LYS A 166 -2.95 15.14 25.07
N LEU A 167 -3.77 15.15 24.02
CA LEU A 167 -5.24 15.25 24.12
C LEU A 167 -5.90 13.91 24.48
N LYS A 168 -5.38 12.81 23.92
CA LYS A 168 -5.84 11.45 24.20
C LYS A 168 -4.65 10.52 24.46
N PRO A 169 -4.18 10.44 25.71
CA PRO A 169 -3.12 9.51 26.09
C PRO A 169 -3.50 8.07 25.73
N GLY A 170 -2.54 7.32 25.19
CA GLY A 170 -2.75 5.91 24.83
C GLY A 170 -3.50 5.67 23.52
N TYR A 171 -3.75 6.70 22.69
CA TYR A 171 -4.36 6.49 21.38
C TYR A 171 -3.42 5.69 20.46
N ALA A 172 -3.75 4.41 20.26
CA ALA A 172 -2.87 3.42 19.62
C ALA A 172 -2.34 3.87 18.25
N ASN A 173 -3.19 4.41 17.39
CA ASN A 173 -2.80 4.80 16.03
C ASN A 173 -1.77 5.94 16.02
N ALA A 174 -1.85 6.89 16.96
CA ALA A 174 -0.84 7.95 17.09
C ALA A 174 0.47 7.44 17.71
N LEU A 175 0.42 6.48 18.66
CA LEU A 175 1.61 5.82 19.18
C LEU A 175 2.34 5.05 18.06
N ILE A 176 1.60 4.28 17.26
CA ILE A 176 2.13 3.56 16.10
C ILE A 176 2.78 4.54 15.13
N GLY A 177 2.05 5.57 14.69
CA GLY A 177 2.55 6.57 13.75
C GLY A 177 3.84 7.23 14.24
N ARG A 178 3.85 7.75 15.48
CA ARG A 178 5.04 8.36 16.10
C ARG A 178 6.22 7.39 16.20
N THR A 179 5.98 6.17 16.66
CA THR A 179 7.02 5.14 16.79
C THR A 179 7.66 4.79 15.45
N LEU A 180 6.87 4.72 14.37
CA LEU A 180 7.37 4.36 13.04
C LEU A 180 8.26 5.45 12.42
N ILE A 181 8.01 6.72 12.71
CA ILE A 181 8.73 7.86 12.10
C ILE A 181 9.89 8.40 12.94
N THR A 182 9.99 8.06 14.22
CA THR A 182 11.03 8.58 15.14
C THR A 182 12.02 7.50 15.56
N LYS A 183 13.30 7.83 15.78
CA LYS A 183 14.26 6.90 16.40
C LYS A 183 13.95 6.75 17.89
N GLN A 184 13.64 5.53 18.34
CA GLN A 184 13.35 5.24 19.74
C GLN A 184 14.65 5.05 20.53
N THR A 185 14.71 5.53 21.78
CA THR A 185 15.90 5.44 22.63
C THR A 185 15.56 4.97 24.04
N GLN A 186 16.55 4.57 24.82
CA GLN A 186 16.31 4.14 26.20
C GLN A 186 15.68 5.23 27.09
N LYS A 187 15.86 6.52 26.74
CA LYS A 187 15.35 7.66 27.51
C LYS A 187 14.02 8.22 26.98
N ASP A 188 13.77 8.07 25.68
CA ASP A 188 12.60 8.60 24.98
C ASP A 188 12.08 7.51 24.05
N ASN A 189 11.04 6.79 24.50
CA ASN A 189 10.37 5.74 23.72
C ASN A 189 8.93 5.50 24.17
N ASP A 190 8.18 4.81 23.32
CA ASP A 190 6.75 4.56 23.48
C ASP A 190 6.42 3.17 24.06
N LEU A 191 7.41 2.41 24.55
CA LEU A 191 7.26 0.97 24.82
C LEU A 191 6.16 0.69 25.84
N GLU A 192 6.17 1.39 26.97
CA GLU A 192 5.16 1.20 28.02
C GLU A 192 3.76 1.54 27.50
N SER A 193 3.63 2.64 26.74
CA SER A 193 2.35 3.05 26.16
C SER A 193 1.85 2.06 25.10
N LEU A 194 2.73 1.53 24.26
CA LEU A 194 2.40 0.51 23.26
C LEU A 194 2.01 -0.83 23.90
N VAL A 195 2.69 -1.25 24.97
CA VAL A 195 2.34 -2.47 25.72
C VAL A 195 0.98 -2.31 26.40
N THR A 196 0.70 -1.14 26.99
CA THR A 196 -0.63 -0.83 27.54
C THR A 196 -1.71 -0.83 26.45
N ALA A 197 -1.43 -0.21 25.29
CA ALA A 197 -2.34 -0.22 24.14
C ALA A 197 -2.59 -1.65 23.64
N TRP A 198 -1.56 -2.50 23.58
CA TRP A 198 -1.69 -3.91 23.24
C TRP A 198 -2.63 -4.63 24.21
N ASN A 199 -2.46 -4.45 25.51
CA ASN A 199 -3.27 -5.13 26.53
C ASN A 199 -4.74 -4.66 26.55
N ASN A 200 -4.99 -3.40 26.18
CA ASN A 200 -6.33 -2.78 26.20
C ASN A 200 -7.06 -2.83 24.85
N ARG A 201 -6.44 -3.38 23.80
CA ARG A 201 -7.04 -3.43 22.45
C ARG A 201 -8.33 -4.24 22.44
N ASP A 202 -9.23 -3.91 21.51
CA ASP A 202 -10.33 -4.81 21.16
C ASP A 202 -9.74 -6.06 20.49
N PRO A 203 -9.96 -7.28 21.03
CA PRO A 203 -9.47 -8.51 20.41
C PRO A 203 -10.01 -8.75 18.99
N LYS A 204 -11.11 -8.10 18.61
CA LYS A 204 -11.69 -8.17 17.26
C LYS A 204 -10.97 -7.24 16.27
N ASP A 205 -10.32 -6.18 16.75
CA ASP A 205 -9.53 -5.27 15.91
C ASP A 205 -8.12 -5.83 15.71
N VAL A 206 -8.04 -6.88 14.89
CA VAL A 206 -6.80 -7.58 14.61
C VAL A 206 -5.79 -6.74 13.84
N ASP A 207 -6.24 -5.77 13.05
CA ASP A 207 -5.37 -4.91 12.24
C ASP A 207 -4.63 -3.90 13.13
N THR A 208 -5.33 -3.25 14.07
CA THR A 208 -4.67 -2.41 15.09
C THR A 208 -3.72 -3.26 15.94
N GLY A 209 -4.13 -4.46 16.35
CA GLY A 209 -3.26 -5.39 17.08
C GLY A 209 -1.97 -5.70 16.31
N LEU A 210 -2.08 -6.10 15.04
CA LEU A 210 -0.93 -6.35 14.16
C LEU A 210 0.00 -5.12 14.09
N GLN A 211 -0.55 -3.93 13.92
CA GLN A 211 0.24 -2.70 13.84
C GLN A 211 0.94 -2.34 15.15
N ILE A 212 0.28 -2.51 16.32
CA ILE A 212 0.92 -2.30 17.63
C ILE A 212 2.12 -3.25 17.79
N ALA A 213 1.95 -4.53 17.46
CA ALA A 213 3.02 -5.52 17.57
C ALA A 213 4.22 -5.19 16.67
N HIS A 214 3.98 -4.69 15.45
CA HIS A 214 5.04 -4.22 14.57
C HIS A 214 5.72 -2.94 15.07
N ALA A 215 4.97 -2.00 15.67
CA ALA A 215 5.55 -0.82 16.30
C ALA A 215 6.47 -1.20 17.48
N ILE A 216 6.03 -2.14 18.34
CA ILE A 216 6.86 -2.69 19.42
C ILE A 216 8.12 -3.37 18.87
N ALA A 217 8.01 -4.16 17.80
CA ALA A 217 9.14 -4.81 17.17
C ALA A 217 10.17 -3.79 16.62
N LYS A 218 9.70 -2.74 15.96
CA LYS A 218 10.53 -1.64 15.46
C LYS A 218 11.22 -0.90 16.61
N LEU A 219 10.51 -0.68 17.72
CA LEU A 219 11.08 -0.07 18.93
C LEU A 219 12.20 -0.94 19.51
N TYR A 220 11.98 -2.25 19.67
CA TYR A 220 13.02 -3.16 20.16
C TYR A 220 14.27 -3.16 19.27
N GLU A 221 14.08 -3.12 17.95
CA GLU A 221 15.19 -2.95 17.00
C GLU A 221 15.95 -1.65 17.24
N ASP A 222 15.23 -0.55 17.49
CA ASP A 222 15.86 0.74 17.77
C ASP A 222 16.69 0.76 19.06
N LEU A 223 16.24 0.02 20.07
CA LEU A 223 16.95 -0.21 21.33
C LEU A 223 18.07 -1.26 21.22
N GLY A 224 18.25 -1.90 20.06
CA GLY A 224 19.23 -2.98 19.86
C GLY A 224 18.85 -4.31 20.52
N GLN A 225 17.60 -4.47 20.97
CA GLN A 225 17.07 -5.70 21.58
C GLN A 225 16.52 -6.65 20.52
N TYR A 226 17.40 -7.13 19.64
CA TYR A 226 17.00 -7.87 18.45
C TYR A 226 16.35 -9.23 18.73
N ASP A 227 16.68 -9.86 19.86
CA ASP A 227 16.09 -11.10 20.34
C ASP A 227 14.56 -11.00 20.55
N ARG A 228 14.05 -9.77 20.79
CA ARG A 228 12.63 -9.49 21.03
C ARG A 228 11.84 -9.11 19.78
N VAL A 229 12.53 -8.82 18.67
CA VAL A 229 11.88 -8.33 17.44
C VAL A 229 10.99 -9.40 16.83
N VAL A 230 11.54 -10.57 16.50
CA VAL A 230 10.79 -11.66 15.85
C VAL A 230 9.64 -12.17 16.73
N PRO A 231 9.81 -12.39 18.06
CA PRO A 231 8.69 -12.74 18.94
C PRO A 231 7.55 -11.70 18.91
N SER A 232 7.88 -10.41 18.90
CA SER A 232 6.88 -9.34 18.85
C SER A 232 6.11 -9.36 17.52
N LEU A 233 6.80 -9.52 16.39
CA LEU A 233 6.18 -9.68 15.07
C LEU A 233 5.26 -10.90 15.01
N ALA A 234 5.74 -12.05 15.49
CA ALA A 234 4.99 -13.31 15.51
C ALA A 234 3.70 -13.19 16.34
N LEU A 235 3.73 -12.43 17.45
CA LEU A 235 2.55 -12.19 18.27
C LEU A 235 1.45 -11.45 17.48
N GLY A 236 1.78 -10.36 16.80
CA GLY A 236 0.82 -9.63 15.95
C GLY A 236 0.34 -10.45 14.74
N LYS A 237 1.22 -11.21 14.11
CA LYS A 237 0.86 -12.02 12.95
C LYS A 237 0.01 -13.23 13.30
N SER A 238 0.19 -13.81 14.49
CA SER A 238 -0.61 -14.96 14.96
C SER A 238 -2.09 -14.61 15.19
N ILE A 239 -2.41 -13.39 15.61
CA ILE A 239 -3.81 -12.95 15.70
C ILE A 239 -4.40 -12.66 14.31
N LYS A 240 -3.60 -12.15 13.37
CA LYS A 240 -4.08 -11.87 12.00
C LYS A 240 -4.36 -13.17 11.23
N ILE A 241 -3.45 -14.13 11.28
CA ILE A 241 -3.61 -15.40 10.54
C ILE A 241 -4.87 -16.16 10.94
N ALA A 242 -5.30 -16.05 12.20
CA ALA A 242 -6.55 -16.67 12.69
C ALA A 242 -7.83 -16.09 12.04
N THR A 243 -7.73 -14.96 11.34
CA THR A 243 -8.88 -14.26 10.73
C THR A 243 -8.96 -14.38 9.21
N ILE A 244 -7.94 -14.97 8.57
CA ILE A 244 -7.84 -15.04 7.12
C ILE A 244 -7.86 -16.50 6.64
N PRO A 245 -8.37 -16.78 5.42
CA PRO A 245 -8.26 -18.10 4.83
C PRO A 245 -6.79 -18.49 4.62
N ASN A 246 -6.45 -19.75 4.88
CA ASN A 246 -5.16 -20.30 4.47
C ASN A 246 -5.10 -20.37 2.93
N ARG A 247 -4.03 -19.84 2.36
CA ARG A 247 -3.80 -19.76 0.92
C ARG A 247 -2.60 -20.61 0.46
N ASN A 248 -1.90 -21.29 1.38
CA ASN A 248 -0.62 -21.94 1.06
C ASN A 248 -0.72 -22.88 -0.15
N ASP A 249 -1.76 -23.71 -0.24
CA ASP A 249 -1.97 -24.61 -1.39
C ASP A 249 -2.16 -23.86 -2.71
N GLU A 250 -2.92 -22.76 -2.70
CA GLU A 250 -3.12 -21.91 -3.88
C GLU A 250 -1.83 -21.18 -4.27
N ASP A 251 -1.04 -20.73 -3.29
CA ASP A 251 0.27 -20.11 -3.56
C ASP A 251 1.24 -21.12 -4.19
N MET A 252 1.28 -22.36 -3.70
CA MET A 252 2.07 -23.43 -4.33
C MET A 252 1.57 -23.73 -5.74
N ALA A 253 0.24 -23.81 -5.94
CA ALA A 253 -0.36 -24.01 -7.26
C ALA A 253 -0.07 -22.85 -8.23
N CYS A 254 0.11 -21.63 -7.74
CA CYS A 254 0.54 -20.49 -8.56
C CYS A 254 1.98 -20.70 -9.07
N PHE A 255 2.89 -21.16 -8.22
CA PHE A 255 4.24 -21.51 -8.66
C PHE A 255 4.22 -22.63 -9.71
N ASP A 256 3.44 -23.69 -9.49
CA ASP A 256 3.31 -24.79 -10.45
C ASP A 256 2.78 -24.29 -11.80
N ALA A 257 1.74 -23.45 -11.79
CA ALA A 257 1.18 -22.83 -12.98
C ALA A 257 2.20 -21.92 -13.71
N ALA A 258 3.00 -21.17 -12.97
CA ALA A 258 4.05 -20.31 -13.52
C ALA A 258 5.16 -21.14 -14.18
N GLU A 259 5.56 -22.25 -13.56
CA GLU A 259 6.49 -23.21 -14.16
C GLU A 259 5.91 -23.88 -15.41
N GLU A 260 4.65 -24.33 -15.38
CA GLU A 260 3.96 -24.90 -16.56
C GLU A 260 3.96 -23.91 -17.73
N THR A 261 3.56 -22.66 -17.50
CA THR A 261 3.51 -21.64 -18.55
C THR A 261 4.88 -21.30 -19.11
N ALA A 262 5.94 -21.30 -18.29
CA ALA A 262 7.31 -21.12 -18.78
C ALA A 262 7.74 -22.22 -19.76
N ARG A 263 7.29 -23.46 -19.55
CA ARG A 263 7.63 -24.61 -20.41
C ARG A 263 6.75 -24.71 -21.66
N GLU A 264 5.49 -24.29 -21.57
CA GLU A 264 4.47 -24.55 -22.58
C GLU A 264 4.17 -23.37 -23.51
N LEU A 265 4.39 -22.12 -23.06
CA LEU A 265 4.14 -20.95 -23.90
C LEU A 265 5.22 -20.77 -24.96
N ASN A 266 4.81 -20.47 -26.19
CA ASN A 266 5.73 -20.09 -27.25
C ASN A 266 6.17 -18.64 -27.07
N ILE A 267 7.35 -18.44 -26.49
CA ILE A 267 7.93 -17.12 -26.21
C ILE A 267 9.07 -16.86 -27.20
N ALA A 268 8.85 -15.94 -28.13
CA ALA A 268 9.86 -15.58 -29.11
C ALA A 268 11.03 -14.80 -28.50
N SER A 269 12.24 -15.02 -29.03
CA SER A 269 13.38 -14.12 -28.84
C SER A 269 13.11 -12.75 -29.45
N GLY A 270 13.77 -11.71 -28.94
CA GLY A 270 13.47 -10.32 -29.27
C GLY A 270 14.23 -9.74 -30.46
N THR A 271 13.69 -8.64 -31.00
CA THR A 271 14.39 -7.59 -31.79
C THR A 271 14.47 -6.31 -30.91
N PRO A 272 15.10 -5.18 -31.32
CA PRO A 272 15.53 -4.11 -30.40
C PRO A 272 14.47 -3.62 -29.40
N ALA A 273 14.92 -3.28 -28.19
CA ALA A 273 14.08 -3.03 -27.02
C ALA A 273 13.52 -1.60 -27.00
N ASP A 274 12.36 -1.40 -27.59
CA ASP A 274 11.54 -0.17 -27.52
C ASP A 274 10.24 -0.38 -26.72
N GLY A 275 10.01 -1.61 -26.23
CA GLY A 275 8.88 -1.95 -25.36
C GLY A 275 9.06 -1.61 -23.88
N PRO A 276 8.06 -1.97 -23.05
CA PRO A 276 8.09 -1.74 -21.61
C PRO A 276 9.17 -2.57 -20.91
N ILE A 277 9.65 -2.05 -19.78
CA ILE A 277 10.64 -2.70 -18.93
C ILE A 277 9.92 -3.18 -17.68
N ILE A 278 9.75 -4.50 -17.53
CA ILE A 278 9.07 -5.08 -16.38
C ILE A 278 10.10 -5.39 -15.31
N ILE A 279 9.88 -4.91 -14.08
CA ILE A 279 10.78 -5.15 -12.95
C ILE A 279 10.02 -5.92 -11.88
N THR A 280 10.48 -7.14 -11.62
CA THR A 280 9.73 -8.08 -10.80
C THR A 280 10.62 -8.90 -9.87
N GLY A 281 10.03 -9.74 -9.02
CA GLY A 281 10.74 -10.55 -8.03
C GLY A 281 10.08 -10.43 -6.65
N MET A 282 10.66 -11.06 -5.64
CA MET A 282 10.06 -10.99 -4.29
C MET A 282 9.95 -9.55 -3.79
N PRO A 283 8.88 -9.20 -3.06
CA PRO A 283 8.85 -7.95 -2.32
C PRO A 283 10.13 -7.80 -1.48
N ARG A 284 10.68 -6.58 -1.46
CA ARG A 284 11.92 -6.25 -0.72
C ARG A 284 13.18 -6.95 -1.27
N SER A 285 13.18 -7.44 -2.51
CA SER A 285 14.38 -7.96 -3.19
C SER A 285 15.18 -6.91 -3.98
N GLY A 286 14.79 -5.63 -3.91
CA GLY A 286 15.49 -4.54 -4.63
C GLY A 286 14.76 -4.02 -5.87
N THR A 287 13.56 -4.52 -6.18
CA THR A 287 12.75 -4.07 -7.33
C THR A 287 12.55 -2.55 -7.39
N THR A 288 12.28 -1.88 -6.25
CA THR A 288 12.15 -0.41 -6.19
C THR A 288 13.46 0.33 -6.47
N LEU A 289 14.60 -0.22 -6.03
CA LEU A 289 15.92 0.38 -6.30
C LEU A 289 16.22 0.29 -7.80
N THR A 290 16.02 -0.89 -8.39
CA THR A 290 16.24 -1.12 -9.82
C THR A 290 15.33 -0.25 -10.69
N ASP A 291 14.05 -0.16 -10.34
CA ASP A 291 13.10 0.75 -11.00
C ASP A 291 13.57 2.19 -10.97
N ARG A 292 14.12 2.64 -9.83
CA ARG A 292 14.68 3.98 -9.69
C ARG A 292 15.93 4.21 -10.51
N ILE A 293 16.82 3.23 -10.59
CA ILE A 293 18.01 3.30 -11.44
C ILE A 293 17.58 3.48 -12.91
N ILE A 294 16.65 2.66 -13.38
CA ILE A 294 16.22 2.67 -14.79
C ILE A 294 15.35 3.88 -15.14
N SER A 295 14.38 4.25 -14.29
CA SER A 295 13.50 5.40 -14.48
C SER A 295 14.16 6.76 -14.22
N SER A 296 15.44 6.78 -13.87
CA SER A 296 16.23 8.02 -13.87
C SER A 296 16.83 8.32 -15.24
N HIS A 297 16.71 7.41 -16.21
CA HIS A 297 17.03 7.67 -17.61
C HIS A 297 15.96 8.55 -18.25
N SER A 298 16.37 9.53 -19.04
CA SER A 298 15.51 10.51 -19.71
C SER A 298 14.42 9.94 -20.65
N GLN A 299 14.53 8.68 -21.08
CA GLN A 299 13.61 8.03 -22.01
C GLN A 299 12.62 7.09 -21.29
N VAL A 300 12.73 6.95 -19.98
CA VAL A 300 11.98 5.97 -19.20
C VAL A 300 11.19 6.65 -18.10
N THR A 301 9.88 6.42 -18.09
CA THR A 301 9.00 6.88 -17.01
C THR A 301 8.60 5.71 -16.11
N SER A 302 8.62 5.89 -14.79
CA SER A 302 8.11 4.87 -13.87
C SER A 302 6.59 4.89 -13.81
N ALA A 303 5.96 3.76 -14.15
CA ALA A 303 4.52 3.56 -14.05
C ALA A 303 4.07 3.06 -12.66
N GLY A 304 5.01 2.73 -11.76
CA GLY A 304 4.71 2.26 -10.41
C GLY A 304 4.36 0.77 -10.32
N GLU A 305 3.48 0.41 -9.37
CA GLU A 305 2.95 -0.96 -9.16
C GLU A 305 1.63 -1.11 -9.92
N LEU A 306 1.67 -1.69 -11.13
CA LEU A 306 0.48 -1.87 -11.96
C LEU A 306 -0.15 -3.25 -11.74
N GLY A 307 -1.46 -3.26 -11.45
CA GLY A 307 -2.28 -4.48 -11.44
C GLY A 307 -2.89 -4.81 -12.82
N ASP A 308 -2.75 -3.90 -13.78
CA ASP A 308 -3.45 -3.90 -15.08
C ASP A 308 -3.24 -5.17 -15.90
N PHE A 309 -2.01 -5.68 -16.00
CA PHE A 309 -1.75 -6.88 -16.79
C PHE A 309 -2.55 -8.09 -16.25
N SER A 310 -2.54 -8.28 -14.93
CA SER A 310 -3.30 -9.36 -14.27
C SER A 310 -4.81 -9.20 -14.48
N MET A 311 -5.32 -7.95 -14.48
CA MET A 311 -6.71 -7.63 -14.75
C MET A 311 -7.09 -7.98 -16.18
N HIS A 312 -6.29 -7.57 -17.18
CA HIS A 312 -6.57 -7.86 -18.59
C HIS A 312 -6.48 -9.35 -18.90
N LEU A 313 -5.51 -10.06 -18.31
CA LEU A 313 -5.42 -11.52 -18.44
C LEU A 313 -6.64 -12.21 -17.84
N ARG A 314 -7.11 -11.77 -16.67
CA ARG A 314 -8.35 -12.28 -16.05
C ARG A 314 -9.57 -12.04 -16.93
N ASN A 315 -9.69 -10.84 -17.50
CA ASN A 315 -10.83 -10.48 -18.35
C ASN A 315 -10.86 -11.34 -19.62
N ALA A 316 -9.71 -11.56 -20.26
CA ALA A 316 -9.58 -12.47 -21.39
C ALA A 316 -9.91 -13.93 -21.01
N ALA A 317 -9.64 -14.33 -19.77
CA ALA A 317 -10.04 -15.62 -19.20
C ALA A 317 -11.52 -15.68 -18.77
N GLY A 318 -12.36 -14.68 -19.11
CA GLY A 318 -13.78 -14.66 -18.77
C GLY A 318 -14.08 -14.30 -17.31
N GLY A 319 -13.18 -13.56 -16.64
CA GLY A 319 -13.35 -13.16 -15.24
C GLY A 319 -13.09 -14.28 -14.23
N LEU A 320 -12.48 -15.39 -14.66
CA LEU A 320 -12.12 -16.50 -13.77
C LEU A 320 -11.14 -16.05 -12.68
N GLY A 321 -11.28 -16.60 -11.49
CA GLY A 321 -10.35 -16.39 -10.39
C GLY A 321 -10.89 -15.55 -9.25
N ARG A 322 -10.38 -15.81 -8.04
CA ARG A 322 -10.87 -15.18 -6.80
C ARG A 322 -9.98 -14.04 -6.32
N PHE A 323 -8.73 -14.01 -6.78
CA PHE A 323 -7.68 -13.12 -6.29
C PHE A 323 -6.91 -12.52 -7.46
N GLU A 324 -6.25 -11.38 -7.24
CA GLU A 324 -5.45 -10.65 -8.25
C GLU A 324 -4.57 -11.58 -9.08
N ILE A 325 -3.78 -12.42 -8.39
CA ILE A 325 -3.05 -13.54 -8.99
C ILE A 325 -3.59 -14.82 -8.38
N ASP A 326 -3.98 -15.78 -9.21
CA ASP A 326 -4.27 -17.16 -8.82
C ASP A 326 -3.88 -18.14 -9.93
N SER A 327 -3.75 -19.41 -9.58
CA SER A 327 -3.23 -20.46 -10.45
C SER A 327 -4.08 -20.70 -11.70
N ARG A 328 -5.39 -20.39 -11.66
CA ARG A 328 -6.28 -20.50 -12.82
C ARG A 328 -6.02 -19.37 -13.80
N ILE A 329 -5.84 -18.14 -13.30
CA ILE A 329 -5.48 -16.98 -14.13
C ILE A 329 -4.13 -17.21 -14.81
N ILE A 330 -3.14 -17.71 -14.07
CA ILE A 330 -1.81 -18.01 -14.64
C ILE A 330 -1.95 -19.06 -15.76
N ARG A 331 -2.66 -20.17 -15.52
CA ARG A 331 -2.86 -21.21 -16.55
C ARG A 331 -3.70 -20.75 -17.74
N ALA A 332 -4.60 -19.79 -17.56
CA ALA A 332 -5.40 -19.25 -18.65
C ALA A 332 -4.55 -18.60 -19.75
N ALA A 333 -3.33 -18.14 -19.43
CA ALA A 333 -2.37 -17.65 -20.40
C ALA A 333 -2.12 -18.64 -21.56
N LYS A 334 -2.30 -19.95 -21.32
CA LYS A 334 -2.11 -21.00 -22.33
C LYS A 334 -3.22 -21.07 -23.37
N THR A 335 -4.39 -20.48 -23.11
CA THR A 335 -5.59 -20.64 -23.93
C THR A 335 -6.19 -19.33 -24.43
N VAL A 336 -5.82 -18.19 -23.86
CA VAL A 336 -6.31 -16.87 -24.27
C VAL A 336 -5.45 -16.28 -25.38
N ASP A 337 -5.99 -15.27 -26.07
CA ASP A 337 -5.22 -14.44 -26.99
C ASP A 337 -4.33 -13.47 -26.21
N LEU A 338 -3.07 -13.87 -25.99
CA LEU A 338 -2.08 -13.06 -25.28
C LEU A 338 -1.70 -11.78 -26.04
N GLY A 339 -1.81 -11.76 -27.38
CA GLY A 339 -1.57 -10.55 -28.17
C GLY A 339 -2.60 -9.47 -27.81
N ALA A 340 -3.87 -9.83 -27.80
CA ALA A 340 -4.95 -8.93 -27.39
C ALA A 340 -4.83 -8.47 -25.92
N VAL A 341 -4.37 -9.35 -25.02
CA VAL A 341 -4.09 -8.98 -23.61
C VAL A 341 -2.96 -7.95 -23.54
N GLY A 342 -1.88 -8.15 -24.29
CA GLY A 342 -0.74 -7.23 -24.34
C GLY A 342 -1.12 -5.86 -24.90
N GLU A 343 -1.90 -5.82 -25.98
CA GLU A 343 -2.42 -4.56 -26.55
C GLU A 343 -3.32 -3.81 -25.56
N ALA A 344 -4.24 -4.51 -24.88
CA ALA A 344 -5.13 -3.90 -23.90
C ALA A 344 -4.36 -3.31 -22.71
N TYR A 345 -3.34 -4.02 -22.22
CA TYR A 345 -2.45 -3.52 -21.17
C TYR A 345 -1.66 -2.28 -21.62
N LEU A 346 -1.06 -2.29 -22.82
CA LEU A 346 -0.31 -1.12 -23.32
C LEU A 346 -1.20 0.11 -23.48
N ASN A 347 -2.45 -0.09 -23.91
CA ASN A 347 -3.42 1.00 -24.03
C ASN A 347 -3.83 1.54 -22.65
N SER A 348 -4.10 0.68 -21.66
CA SER A 348 -4.47 1.15 -20.32
C SER A 348 -3.37 2.00 -19.69
N VAL A 349 -2.11 1.59 -19.83
CA VAL A 349 -0.96 2.34 -19.29
C VAL A 349 -0.79 3.70 -19.96
N ARG A 350 -0.92 3.76 -21.30
CA ARG A 350 -0.80 5.01 -22.07
C ARG A 350 -1.90 6.01 -21.71
N ASP A 351 -3.14 5.53 -21.62
CA ASP A 351 -4.31 6.37 -21.36
C ASP A 351 -4.34 6.88 -19.90
N ILE A 352 -3.88 6.07 -18.94
CA ILE A 352 -3.94 6.41 -17.51
C ILE A 352 -2.79 7.32 -17.08
N LEU A 353 -1.59 7.12 -17.66
CA LEU A 353 -0.39 7.80 -17.19
C LEU A 353 0.08 8.95 -18.10
N GLU A 354 -0.56 9.13 -19.26
CA GLU A 354 -0.18 10.16 -20.25
C GLU A 354 1.32 10.14 -20.59
N ILE A 355 1.94 8.94 -20.55
CA ILE A 355 3.37 8.76 -20.75
C ILE A 355 3.68 8.68 -22.25
N GLU A 356 4.52 9.60 -22.74
CA GLU A 356 5.21 9.45 -24.01
C GLU A 356 6.54 8.71 -23.79
N GLY A 357 6.79 7.62 -24.52
CA GLY A 357 8.06 6.88 -24.49
C GLY A 357 8.01 5.53 -23.77
N ARG A 358 9.17 5.06 -23.30
CA ARG A 358 9.30 3.77 -22.61
C ARG A 358 8.93 3.94 -21.15
N PHE A 359 8.45 2.86 -20.54
CA PHE A 359 8.09 2.88 -19.13
C PHE A 359 8.56 1.64 -18.40
N THR A 360 8.73 1.78 -17.08
CA THR A 360 8.89 0.66 -16.17
C THR A 360 7.57 0.31 -15.51
N ASP A 361 7.19 -0.98 -15.53
CA ASP A 361 6.18 -1.54 -14.65
C ASP A 361 6.91 -2.33 -13.57
N LYS A 362 6.87 -1.82 -12.34
CA LYS A 362 7.48 -2.48 -11.19
C LYS A 362 6.39 -2.99 -10.29
N MET A 363 5.90 -4.20 -10.51
CA MET A 363 5.04 -4.93 -9.59
C MET A 363 5.75 -6.22 -9.15
N PRO A 364 6.16 -6.35 -7.86
CA PRO A 364 6.93 -7.50 -7.39
C PRO A 364 6.27 -8.84 -7.75
N LEU A 365 4.96 -8.96 -7.53
CA LEU A 365 4.24 -10.22 -7.74
C LEU A 365 4.05 -10.61 -9.22
N ASN A 366 4.40 -9.74 -10.19
CA ASN A 366 4.42 -10.10 -11.61
C ASN A 366 5.38 -11.27 -11.91
N PHE A 367 6.22 -11.70 -10.94
CA PHE A 367 7.09 -12.86 -11.08
C PHE A 367 6.31 -14.13 -11.42
N MET A 368 5.04 -14.21 -11.00
CA MET A 368 4.12 -15.32 -11.33
C MET A 368 3.60 -15.27 -12.78
N LEU A 369 3.69 -14.11 -13.44
CA LEU A 369 3.13 -13.83 -14.77
C LEU A 369 4.20 -13.61 -15.84
N VAL A 370 5.49 -13.73 -15.51
CA VAL A 370 6.62 -13.50 -16.43
C VAL A 370 6.46 -14.22 -17.77
N PRO A 371 6.12 -15.53 -17.84
CA PRO A 371 5.96 -16.21 -19.13
C PRO A 371 4.84 -15.60 -19.98
N ALA A 372 3.70 -15.28 -19.36
CA ALA A 372 2.56 -14.65 -20.03
C ALA A 372 2.91 -13.24 -20.53
N MET A 373 3.61 -12.43 -19.72
CA MET A 373 4.04 -11.09 -20.12
C MET A 373 5.03 -11.12 -21.28
N LEU A 374 6.01 -12.04 -21.28
CA LEU A 374 6.95 -12.19 -22.40
C LEU A 374 6.24 -12.64 -23.69
N ALA A 375 5.26 -13.52 -23.60
CA ALA A 375 4.46 -13.94 -24.75
C ALA A 375 3.53 -12.81 -25.27
N ALA A 376 2.91 -12.05 -24.36
CA ALA A 376 1.97 -10.98 -24.69
C ALA A 376 2.64 -9.69 -25.20
N LEU A 377 3.87 -9.41 -24.77
CA LEU A 377 4.58 -8.14 -25.03
C LEU A 377 5.90 -8.40 -25.75
N PRO A 378 5.94 -8.67 -27.07
CA PRO A 378 7.13 -9.16 -27.78
C PRO A 378 8.39 -8.28 -27.68
N THR A 379 8.24 -6.98 -27.45
CA THR A 379 9.34 -6.00 -27.34
C THR A 379 9.75 -5.70 -25.89
N SER A 380 9.11 -6.33 -24.91
CA SER A 380 9.40 -6.13 -23.49
C SER A 380 10.73 -6.76 -23.06
N ARG A 381 11.34 -6.13 -22.05
CA ARG A 381 12.45 -6.68 -21.27
C ARG A 381 11.98 -6.90 -19.84
N ILE A 382 12.32 -8.04 -19.23
CA ILE A 382 11.98 -8.36 -17.85
C ILE A 382 13.26 -8.52 -17.02
N ILE A 383 13.38 -7.67 -16.00
CA ILE A 383 14.40 -7.74 -14.96
C ILE A 383 13.79 -8.42 -13.73
N PHE A 384 14.28 -9.60 -13.39
CA PHE A 384 13.87 -10.37 -12.23
C PHE A 384 14.89 -10.19 -11.10
N MET A 385 14.47 -9.55 -10.01
CA MET A 385 15.31 -9.30 -8.85
C MET A 385 15.36 -10.50 -7.91
N ARG A 386 16.55 -11.04 -7.72
CA ARG A 386 16.89 -12.06 -6.72
C ARG A 386 17.68 -11.43 -5.58
N ARG A 387 17.51 -11.94 -4.37
CA ARG A 387 18.23 -11.51 -3.17
C ARG A 387 18.53 -12.73 -2.30
N SER A 388 19.53 -12.64 -1.42
CA SER A 388 19.84 -13.69 -0.44
C SER A 388 18.58 -14.27 0.21
N PRO A 389 18.42 -15.62 0.24
CA PRO A 389 17.24 -16.27 0.83
C PRO A 389 16.97 -15.84 2.28
N ALA A 390 18.02 -15.73 3.10
CA ALA A 390 17.90 -15.36 4.51
C ALA A 390 17.45 -13.91 4.71
N ASP A 391 17.97 -12.98 3.90
CA ASP A 391 17.54 -11.59 3.95
C ASP A 391 16.14 -11.39 3.35
N THR A 392 15.78 -12.16 2.32
CA THR A 392 14.44 -12.16 1.73
C THR A 392 13.40 -12.63 2.75
N LEU A 393 13.70 -13.72 3.48
CA LEU A 393 12.87 -14.26 4.57
C LEU A 393 12.54 -13.19 5.61
N ILE A 394 13.55 -12.60 6.25
CA ILE A 394 13.30 -11.64 7.33
C ILE A 394 12.71 -10.33 6.82
N SER A 395 13.09 -9.88 5.62
CA SER A 395 12.58 -8.64 5.03
C SER A 395 11.10 -8.72 4.70
N ASN A 396 10.63 -9.88 4.23
CA ASN A 396 9.21 -10.14 3.99
C ASN A 396 8.47 -10.36 5.31
N PHE A 397 9.00 -11.19 6.21
CA PHE A 397 8.35 -11.50 7.47
C PHE A 397 8.14 -10.24 8.34
N ARG A 398 9.09 -9.30 8.39
CA ARG A 398 8.94 -8.09 9.22
C ARG A 398 8.04 -7.00 8.63
N GLN A 399 7.64 -7.13 7.37
CA GLN A 399 6.81 -6.14 6.70
C GLN A 399 5.33 -6.36 7.01
N VAL A 400 4.60 -5.26 7.22
CA VAL A 400 3.14 -5.26 7.13
C VAL A 400 2.81 -4.98 5.67
N PHE A 401 2.34 -6.00 4.97
CA PHE A 401 1.70 -5.84 3.67
C PHE A 401 0.20 -5.60 3.89
N SER A 402 -0.47 -4.99 2.90
CA SER A 402 -1.89 -4.69 3.01
C SER A 402 -2.69 -5.96 3.27
N SER A 403 -3.56 -5.92 4.28
CA SER A 403 -4.45 -7.02 4.64
C SER A 403 -5.52 -7.31 3.58
N GLU A 404 -5.70 -6.40 2.63
CA GLU A 404 -6.63 -6.53 1.50
C GLU A 404 -6.03 -7.29 0.32
N HIS A 405 -4.70 -7.50 0.28
CA HIS A 405 -4.02 -8.25 -0.77
C HIS A 405 -3.66 -9.66 -0.29
N PRO A 406 -4.50 -10.68 -0.57
CA PRO A 406 -4.33 -12.04 -0.04
C PRO A 406 -3.09 -12.75 -0.59
N ASN A 407 -2.41 -12.20 -1.61
CA ASN A 407 -1.17 -12.76 -2.14
C ASN A 407 0.04 -12.58 -1.20
N TYR A 408 -0.08 -11.84 -0.10
CA TYR A 408 1.00 -11.65 0.89
C TYR A 408 0.81 -12.46 2.18
N THR A 409 -0.14 -13.39 2.23
CA THR A 409 -0.44 -14.17 3.46
C THR A 409 0.72 -15.04 3.91
N TYR A 410 1.56 -15.51 2.98
CA TYR A 410 2.79 -16.26 3.28
C TYR A 410 3.74 -15.53 4.25
N THR A 411 3.63 -14.20 4.35
CA THR A 411 4.49 -13.36 5.20
C THR A 411 4.13 -13.42 6.68
N LEU A 412 2.98 -14.02 7.02
CA LEU A 412 2.45 -14.04 8.38
C LEU A 412 3.08 -15.13 9.25
N GLN A 413 3.63 -16.19 8.65
CA GLN A 413 4.39 -17.21 9.36
C GLN A 413 5.78 -17.34 8.76
N LEU A 414 6.77 -17.49 9.63
CA LEU A 414 8.16 -17.59 9.21
C LEU A 414 8.41 -18.84 8.34
N ASN A 415 7.75 -19.95 8.66
CA ASN A 415 7.87 -21.19 7.90
C ASN A 415 7.27 -21.06 6.49
N ASP A 416 6.09 -20.45 6.38
CA ASP A 416 5.44 -20.20 5.09
C ASP A 416 6.26 -19.24 4.23
N THR A 417 6.85 -18.22 4.86
CA THR A 417 7.78 -17.31 4.17
C THR A 417 9.00 -18.07 3.64
N ALA A 418 9.59 -18.97 4.43
CA ALA A 418 10.73 -19.78 3.99
C ALA A 418 10.36 -20.71 2.82
N ASN A 419 9.21 -21.38 2.90
CA ASN A 419 8.71 -22.24 1.82
C ASN A 419 8.44 -21.46 0.53
N HIS A 420 7.89 -20.25 0.65
CA HIS A 420 7.66 -19.37 -0.49
C HIS A 420 8.97 -18.92 -1.15
N VAL A 421 10.00 -18.60 -0.34
CA VAL A 421 11.36 -18.32 -0.84
C VAL A 421 11.95 -19.54 -1.56
N ILE A 422 11.74 -20.75 -1.05
CA ILE A 422 12.21 -21.98 -1.72
C ILE A 422 11.57 -22.13 -3.11
N ARG A 423 10.24 -22.01 -3.20
CA ARG A 423 9.54 -22.12 -4.49
C ARG A 423 9.97 -21.03 -5.46
N LEU A 424 10.22 -19.81 -4.99
CA LEU A 424 10.78 -18.75 -5.84
C LEU A 424 12.14 -19.16 -6.43
N HIS A 425 13.07 -19.66 -5.63
CA HIS A 425 14.38 -20.06 -6.13
C HIS A 425 14.31 -21.25 -7.10
N GLN A 426 13.32 -22.13 -6.95
CA GLN A 426 13.04 -23.19 -7.91
C GLN A 426 12.47 -22.63 -9.22
N LEU A 427 11.51 -21.69 -9.12
CA LEU A 427 10.93 -21.01 -10.28
C LEU A 427 11.99 -20.25 -11.10
N ILE A 428 12.92 -19.56 -10.42
CA ILE A 428 14.03 -18.85 -11.08
C ILE A 428 14.83 -19.80 -11.97
N LYS A 429 15.15 -21.00 -11.49
CA LYS A 429 15.87 -22.01 -12.29
C LYS A 429 15.08 -22.42 -13.53
N VAL A 430 13.77 -22.65 -13.39
CA VAL A 430 12.89 -23.00 -14.51
C VAL A 430 12.85 -21.86 -15.54
N TYR A 431 12.78 -20.61 -15.07
CA TYR A 431 12.77 -19.43 -15.93
C TYR A 431 14.10 -19.25 -16.67
N GLU A 432 15.25 -19.37 -16.00
CA GLU A 432 16.56 -19.28 -16.64
C GLU A 432 16.78 -20.39 -17.69
N GLU A 433 16.15 -21.56 -17.51
CA GLU A 433 16.23 -22.68 -18.45
C GLU A 433 15.32 -22.51 -19.68
N HIS A 434 14.11 -21.96 -19.51
CA HIS A 434 13.07 -21.97 -20.56
C HIS A 434 12.78 -20.61 -21.19
N LEU A 435 13.15 -19.50 -20.54
CA LEU A 435 12.85 -18.15 -21.05
C LEU A 435 14.03 -17.56 -21.85
N PRO A 436 13.75 -16.74 -22.88
CA PRO A 436 14.80 -16.16 -23.73
C PRO A 436 15.69 -15.18 -22.95
N ALA A 437 16.99 -15.49 -22.82
CA ALA A 437 17.98 -14.73 -22.04
C ALA A 437 18.25 -13.30 -22.54
N ASP A 438 17.88 -13.00 -23.78
CA ASP A 438 17.91 -11.65 -24.32
C ASP A 438 16.73 -10.80 -23.83
N ARG A 439 15.61 -11.41 -23.41
CA ARG A 439 14.41 -10.70 -22.91
C ARG A 439 14.14 -10.90 -21.43
N PHE A 440 14.73 -11.90 -20.80
CA PHE A 440 14.61 -12.19 -19.37
C PHE A 440 15.99 -12.22 -18.72
N ARG A 441 16.15 -11.47 -17.62
CA ARG A 441 17.40 -11.44 -16.86
C ARG A 441 17.15 -11.51 -15.36
N VAL A 442 17.80 -12.45 -14.70
CA VAL A 442 17.88 -12.48 -13.23
C VAL A 442 19.02 -11.59 -12.77
N VAL A 443 18.77 -10.76 -11.76
CA VAL A 443 19.73 -9.79 -11.23
C VAL A 443 19.76 -9.91 -9.72
N ASP A 444 20.95 -10.16 -9.18
CA ASP A 444 21.17 -10.26 -7.74
C ASP A 444 21.29 -8.87 -7.12
N TYR A 445 20.48 -8.58 -6.12
CA TYR A 445 20.51 -7.32 -5.37
C TYR A 445 21.90 -7.01 -4.82
N GLU A 446 22.55 -8.02 -4.25
CA GLU A 446 23.89 -7.95 -3.70
C GLU A 446 24.90 -7.45 -4.74
N SER A 447 24.75 -7.87 -6.00
CA SER A 447 25.67 -7.46 -7.07
C SER A 447 25.57 -5.97 -7.40
N ILE A 448 24.38 -5.37 -7.33
CA ILE A 448 24.17 -3.93 -7.51
C ILE A 448 24.75 -3.16 -6.32
N VAL A 449 24.65 -3.73 -5.12
CA VAL A 449 25.21 -3.11 -3.90
C VAL A 449 26.74 -3.15 -3.89
N ASP A 450 27.34 -4.21 -4.42
CA ASP A 450 28.78 -4.41 -4.45
C ASP A 450 29.45 -3.60 -5.59
N ASP A 451 28.80 -3.45 -6.74
CA ASP A 451 29.31 -2.71 -7.91
C ASP A 451 28.18 -2.04 -8.71
N GLN A 452 27.73 -0.87 -8.22
CA GLN A 452 26.59 -0.15 -8.81
C GLN A 452 26.84 0.23 -10.27
N GLU A 453 28.02 0.76 -10.60
CA GLU A 453 28.27 1.34 -11.91
C GLU A 453 28.24 0.27 -13.00
N SER A 454 29.00 -0.82 -12.83
CA SER A 454 29.04 -1.90 -13.80
C SER A 454 27.65 -2.53 -13.99
N ARG A 455 26.93 -2.80 -12.89
CA ARG A 455 25.59 -3.38 -12.97
C ARG A 455 24.55 -2.44 -13.59
N THR A 456 24.65 -1.14 -13.33
CA THR A 456 23.77 -0.16 -13.99
C THR A 456 23.99 -0.15 -15.50
N ARG A 457 25.25 -0.17 -15.95
CA ARG A 457 25.58 -0.23 -17.37
C ARG A 457 25.05 -1.51 -18.04
N GLU A 458 25.22 -2.66 -17.39
CA GLU A 458 24.68 -3.95 -17.87
C GLU A 458 23.14 -3.94 -17.96
N LEU A 459 22.46 -3.35 -16.98
CA LEU A 459 21.00 -3.25 -16.99
C LEU A 459 20.50 -2.34 -18.12
N LEU A 460 21.16 -1.20 -18.33
CA LEU A 460 20.82 -0.27 -19.42
C LEU A 460 21.04 -0.93 -20.78
N ASP A 461 22.18 -1.61 -20.99
CA ASP A 461 22.47 -2.36 -22.21
C ASP A 461 21.42 -3.46 -22.48
N PHE A 462 21.07 -4.25 -21.46
CA PHE A 462 19.99 -5.25 -21.56
C PHE A 462 18.66 -4.61 -21.96
N CYS A 463 18.39 -3.41 -21.44
CA CYS A 463 17.21 -2.64 -21.79
C CYS A 463 17.32 -1.94 -23.15
N GLY A 464 18.46 -1.93 -23.83
CA GLY A 464 18.67 -1.15 -25.05
C GLY A 464 18.64 0.36 -24.80
N LEU A 465 19.18 0.79 -23.66
CA LEU A 465 19.31 2.19 -23.25
C LEU A 465 20.78 2.60 -23.24
N GLU A 466 21.06 3.81 -23.69
CA GLU A 466 22.38 4.42 -23.56
C GLU A 466 22.69 4.72 -22.08
N PHE A 467 23.96 4.87 -21.75
CA PHE A 467 24.33 5.25 -20.39
C PHE A 467 24.02 6.72 -20.12
N GLU A 468 23.28 6.97 -19.04
CA GLU A 468 23.06 8.31 -18.48
C GLU A 468 23.52 8.36 -17.02
N GLN A 469 24.26 9.42 -16.67
CA GLN A 469 24.77 9.63 -15.32
C GLN A 469 23.66 9.68 -14.26
N ALA A 470 22.48 10.18 -14.64
CA ALA A 470 21.29 10.23 -13.78
C ALA A 470 20.88 8.85 -13.23
N CYS A 471 21.19 7.76 -13.93
CA CYS A 471 20.93 6.39 -13.46
C CYS A 471 21.82 5.98 -12.27
N LEU A 472 23.05 6.51 -12.18
CA LEU A 472 23.91 6.33 -11.01
C LEU A 472 23.48 7.27 -9.87
N ASP A 473 23.03 8.46 -10.23
CA ASP A 473 22.51 9.48 -9.33
C ASP A 473 21.01 9.31 -9.05
N PHE A 474 20.50 8.08 -9.12
CA PHE A 474 19.06 7.77 -9.00
C PHE A 474 18.41 8.32 -7.73
N HIS A 475 19.17 8.59 -6.67
CA HIS A 475 18.67 9.15 -5.42
C HIS A 475 18.21 10.62 -5.56
N GLN A 476 18.63 11.31 -6.62
CA GLN A 476 18.24 12.68 -6.95
C GLN A 476 16.94 12.78 -7.76
N ASN A 477 16.40 11.65 -8.23
CA ASN A 477 15.15 11.67 -8.98
C ASN A 477 13.97 12.04 -8.06
N ASP A 478 13.24 13.11 -8.37
CA ASP A 478 12.20 13.63 -7.48
C ASP A 478 10.85 12.91 -7.62
N ALA A 479 10.71 11.97 -8.57
CA ALA A 479 9.46 11.26 -8.82
C ALA A 479 8.90 10.59 -7.55
N PRO A 480 7.57 10.57 -7.37
CA PRO A 480 6.92 9.86 -6.27
C PRO A 480 7.26 8.36 -6.25
N ILE A 481 7.34 7.76 -5.06
CA ILE A 481 7.56 6.31 -4.88
C ILE A 481 6.51 5.80 -3.90
N ALA A 482 5.55 5.03 -4.39
CA ALA A 482 4.47 4.46 -3.59
C ALA A 482 4.78 3.00 -3.21
N THR A 483 5.84 2.76 -2.43
CA THR A 483 6.19 1.40 -1.97
C THR A 483 6.67 1.39 -0.53
N ALA A 484 6.61 0.22 0.13
CA ALA A 484 7.19 0.01 1.46
C ALA A 484 8.73 0.22 1.52
N SER A 485 9.37 0.39 0.36
CA SER A 485 10.82 0.64 0.21
C SER A 485 11.16 2.10 -0.06
N ALA A 486 10.16 3.00 -0.15
CA ALA A 486 10.33 4.37 -0.66
C ALA A 486 11.45 5.16 0.01
N THR A 487 11.53 5.18 1.35
CA THR A 487 12.59 5.90 2.07
C THR A 487 13.98 5.37 1.77
N GLN A 488 14.14 4.06 1.56
CA GLN A 488 15.42 3.45 1.24
C GLN A 488 15.85 3.74 -0.20
N ALA A 489 14.89 3.77 -1.14
CA ALA A 489 15.14 4.02 -2.55
C ALA A 489 15.47 5.49 -2.87
N ARG A 490 15.29 6.41 -1.90
CA ARG A 490 15.70 7.83 -1.98
C ARG A 490 17.09 8.09 -1.39
N GLN A 491 17.78 7.07 -0.91
CA GLN A 491 19.14 7.19 -0.38
C GLN A 491 20.15 6.59 -1.36
N PRO A 492 21.42 7.06 -1.33
CA PRO A 492 22.51 6.36 -2.00
C PRO A 492 22.57 4.90 -1.56
N ILE A 493 23.08 4.02 -2.42
CA ILE A 493 23.20 2.59 -2.12
C ILE A 493 24.03 2.37 -0.85
N PHE A 494 23.51 1.52 0.04
CA PHE A 494 24.17 1.19 1.31
C PHE A 494 24.18 -0.32 1.58
N ARG A 495 25.24 -0.78 2.24
CA ARG A 495 25.43 -2.19 2.59
C ARG A 495 24.64 -2.65 3.81
N SER A 496 24.02 -1.74 4.57
CA SER A 496 23.37 -2.06 5.85
C SER A 496 22.13 -2.97 5.72
N SER A 497 21.62 -3.15 4.49
CA SER A 497 20.57 -4.11 4.16
C SER A 497 21.08 -5.54 3.96
N LEU A 498 22.39 -5.74 3.75
CA LEU A 498 22.99 -7.06 3.58
C LEU A 498 23.21 -7.73 4.93
N ASP A 499 23.02 -9.05 4.96
CA ASP A 499 23.23 -9.89 6.15
C ASP A 499 22.42 -9.43 7.38
N ARG A 500 21.31 -8.71 7.14
CA ARG A 500 20.50 -8.14 8.21
C ARG A 500 19.85 -9.23 9.04
N TRP A 501 19.54 -10.37 8.41
CA TRP A 501 19.04 -11.57 9.07
C TRP A 501 19.89 -12.01 10.27
N LYS A 502 21.22 -11.80 10.26
CA LYS A 502 22.13 -12.19 11.36
C LYS A 502 21.77 -11.51 12.68
N ARG A 503 21.24 -10.29 12.63
CA ARG A 503 20.87 -9.51 13.83
C ARG A 503 19.67 -10.12 14.55
N TYR A 504 18.77 -10.77 13.82
CA TYR A 504 17.51 -11.30 14.35
C TYR A 504 17.59 -12.74 14.84
N ARG A 505 18.80 -13.30 14.92
CA ARG A 505 19.02 -14.60 15.56
C ARG A 505 18.85 -14.47 17.09
N PRO A 506 18.32 -15.51 17.76
CA PRO A 506 17.88 -16.80 17.21
C PRO A 506 16.44 -16.77 16.67
N GLY A 507 15.73 -15.63 16.73
CA GLY A 507 14.31 -15.55 16.38
C GLY A 507 13.98 -15.99 14.95
N VAL A 508 14.88 -15.73 13.99
CA VAL A 508 14.72 -16.13 12.59
C VAL A 508 15.16 -17.58 12.29
N ASP A 509 15.85 -18.24 13.23
CA ASP A 509 16.45 -19.56 13.03
C ASP A 509 15.46 -20.64 12.56
N PRO A 510 14.18 -20.68 12.98
CA PRO A 510 13.22 -21.67 12.46
C PRO A 510 13.06 -21.63 10.95
N GLY A 511 12.98 -20.43 10.34
CA GLY A 511 12.90 -20.28 8.89
C GLY A 511 14.25 -20.54 8.21
N LEU A 512 15.36 -20.17 8.83
CA LEU A 512 16.70 -20.47 8.30
C LEU A 512 16.96 -21.98 8.19
N ARG A 513 16.50 -22.77 9.17
CA ARG A 513 16.62 -24.24 9.11
C ARG A 513 15.91 -24.81 7.88
N ILE A 514 14.70 -24.34 7.58
CA ILE A 514 13.93 -24.77 6.40
C ILE A 514 14.70 -24.42 5.11
N LEU A 515 15.25 -23.20 5.01
CA LEU A 515 16.06 -22.80 3.86
C LEU A 515 17.35 -23.63 3.73
N LYS A 516 17.98 -23.98 4.85
CA LYS A 516 19.18 -24.82 4.89
C LYS A 516 18.89 -26.25 4.44
N GLU A 517 17.81 -26.86 4.93
CA GLU A 517 17.35 -28.19 4.50
C GLU A 517 17.04 -28.24 3.01
N ALA A 518 16.58 -27.13 2.42
CA ALA A 518 16.36 -26.99 0.98
C ALA A 518 17.64 -26.66 0.17
N GLY A 519 18.81 -26.57 0.81
CA GLY A 519 20.09 -26.30 0.15
C GLY A 519 20.26 -24.86 -0.33
N LEU A 520 19.52 -23.90 0.23
CA LEU A 520 19.61 -22.48 -0.12
C LEU A 520 20.54 -21.67 0.80
N LEU A 521 21.14 -22.30 1.81
CA LEU A 521 22.07 -21.66 2.75
C LEU A 521 23.30 -22.55 3.02
N ASP A 522 24.43 -21.87 3.25
CA ASP A 522 25.69 -22.38 3.84
C ASP A 522 25.56 -23.49 4.90
N GLU A 523 26.29 -24.61 4.73
CA GLU A 523 26.79 -25.53 5.78
C GLU A 523 27.06 -24.86 7.13
N ALA A 524 27.81 -23.76 7.05
CA ALA A 524 28.45 -23.06 8.16
C ALA A 524 27.58 -21.98 8.84
N LEU A 525 26.31 -21.82 8.43
CA LEU A 525 25.36 -20.84 8.98
C LEU A 525 24.52 -21.40 10.14
#